data_AF-A0AAJ0M375-F1
#
_entry.id   AF-A0AAJ0M375-F1
#
_cell.length_a   1.000
_cell.length_b   1.000
_cell.length_c   1.000
_cell.angle_alpha   90.00
_cell.angle_beta   90.00
_cell.angle_gamma   90.00
#
_symmetry.space_group_name_H-M   'P 1'
#
loop_
_entity.id
_entity.type
_entity.pdbx_description
1 polymer ?
#
loop_
_entity_poly.entity_id
_entity_poly.type
_entity_poly.pdbx_seq_one_letter_code
_entity_poly.pdbx_strand_id
1 'polypeptide(L)'
;MANTTEMGCYVPDPKRSFVFSPIALFCAICTESKLAFPSSDKYIGDSTPSLLPCGHVFGEQCLQLWLQDHDTCPVCRYKLQYELCAHPILPCRLTYYDIMFVPRTIPDGGTVGTQCAPCKRETDRRVAAELWFPLAERYYQHKLACERRGISPADNYLVVRAKAALEKMMAKLAPPDDQQW
;
A
#
# COMPACT_ATOMS: atom_id res chain seq x y z
N MET A 1 -10.19 28.11 -4.42
CA MET A 1 -9.23 27.06 -4.79
C MET A 1 -7.84 27.62 -4.46
N ALA A 2 -7.35 27.38 -3.24
CA ALA A 2 -6.03 27.86 -2.86
C ALA A 2 -4.99 26.92 -3.49
N ASN A 3 -3.99 27.50 -4.16
CA ASN A 3 -2.90 26.78 -4.82
C ASN A 3 -2.14 25.98 -3.76
N THR A 4 -2.27 24.65 -3.77
CA THR A 4 -1.57 23.74 -2.87
C THR A 4 -0.04 23.79 -3.02
N THR A 5 0.45 24.47 -4.06
CA THR A 5 1.85 24.81 -4.31
C THR A 5 2.42 25.85 -3.34
N GLU A 6 1.59 26.67 -2.67
CA GLU A 6 2.10 27.77 -1.82
C GLU A 6 2.53 27.33 -0.41
N MET A 7 2.17 26.12 0.05
CA MET A 7 2.45 25.68 1.42
C MET A 7 3.70 24.79 1.59
N GLY A 8 4.47 24.54 0.53
CA GLY A 8 5.82 23.93 0.64
C GLY A 8 5.89 22.60 1.40
N CYS A 9 4.88 21.73 1.27
CA CYS A 9 4.83 20.44 2.00
C CYS A 9 4.68 19.22 1.06
N TYR A 10 5.04 19.36 -0.21
CA TYR A 10 4.98 18.30 -1.21
C TYR A 10 6.38 17.90 -1.68
N VAL A 11 6.62 16.60 -1.84
CA VAL A 11 7.85 16.07 -2.43
C VAL A 11 7.53 15.66 -3.88
N PRO A 12 8.10 16.31 -4.90
CA PRO A 12 7.85 15.97 -6.29
C PRO A 12 8.33 14.56 -6.61
N ASP A 13 7.63 13.89 -7.54
CA ASP A 13 8.12 12.65 -8.11
C ASP A 13 9.28 12.91 -9.09
N PRO A 14 10.33 12.07 -9.12
CA PRO A 14 10.60 10.97 -8.19
C PRO A 14 11.05 11.51 -6.83
N LYS A 15 10.61 10.89 -5.73
CA LYS A 15 10.90 11.34 -4.35
C LYS A 15 12.40 11.54 -4.07
N ARG A 16 13.27 10.77 -4.75
CA ARG A 16 14.74 10.90 -4.72
C ARG A 16 15.29 12.23 -5.23
N SER A 17 14.51 12.99 -6.00
CA SER A 17 14.90 14.32 -6.49
C SER A 17 15.32 15.25 -5.34
N PHE A 18 14.75 15.06 -4.16
CA PHE A 18 15.12 15.78 -2.93
C PHE A 18 16.56 15.58 -2.48
N VAL A 19 17.15 14.42 -2.75
CA VAL A 19 18.55 14.13 -2.39
C VAL A 19 19.51 14.96 -3.26
N PHE A 20 19.12 15.27 -4.50
CA PHE A 20 19.98 15.92 -5.49
C PHE A 20 19.62 17.41 -5.72
N SER A 21 18.41 17.83 -5.34
CA SER A 21 17.94 19.21 -5.42
C SER A 21 17.09 19.50 -4.16
N PRO A 22 17.74 19.91 -3.05
CA PRO A 22 17.04 20.09 -1.79
C PRO A 22 16.14 21.33 -1.85
N ILE A 23 14.83 21.12 -2.04
CA ILE A 23 13.84 22.15 -1.77
C ILE A 23 13.79 22.32 -0.25
N ALA A 24 13.80 23.57 0.25
CA ALA A 24 13.63 23.80 1.67
C ALA A 24 12.19 23.46 2.06
N LEU A 25 11.99 22.31 2.72
CA LEU A 25 10.71 21.94 3.32
C LEU A 25 10.69 22.37 4.77
N PHE A 26 9.55 22.90 5.19
CA PHE A 26 9.25 23.15 6.59
C PHE A 26 8.05 22.30 6.99
N CYS A 27 8.03 21.89 8.25
CA CYS A 27 6.89 21.17 8.80
C CYS A 27 5.64 22.05 8.71
N ALA A 28 4.61 21.61 8.00
CA ALA A 28 3.37 22.38 7.87
C ALA A 28 2.48 22.38 9.14
N ILE A 29 2.86 21.61 10.18
CA ILE A 29 2.18 21.62 11.49
C ILE A 29 2.75 22.73 12.39
N CYS A 30 4.06 22.68 12.68
CA CYS A 30 4.69 23.66 13.58
C CYS A 30 5.23 24.88 12.85
N THR A 31 5.44 24.82 11.53
CA THR A 31 6.01 25.88 10.67
C THR A 31 7.45 26.31 11.00
N GLU A 32 8.02 25.83 12.10
CA GLU A 32 9.36 26.18 12.57
C GLU A 32 10.43 25.18 12.12
N SER A 33 10.10 23.88 12.18
CA SER A 33 11.07 22.82 11.92
C SER A 33 11.37 22.70 10.43
N LYS A 34 12.62 23.00 10.05
CA LYS A 34 13.15 22.66 8.73
C LYS A 34 13.33 21.15 8.62
N LEU A 35 12.74 20.55 7.60
CA LEU A 35 12.81 19.11 7.37
C LEU A 35 14.09 18.73 6.64
N ALA A 36 14.76 17.70 7.13
CA ALA A 36 16.01 17.19 6.58
C ALA A 36 16.04 15.66 6.64
N PHE A 37 16.53 15.03 5.58
CA PHE A 37 16.63 13.58 5.49
C PHE A 37 17.81 13.11 6.36
N PRO A 38 17.56 12.42 7.49
CA PRO A 38 18.66 11.97 8.33
C PRO A 38 19.42 10.84 7.62
N SER A 39 20.74 10.82 7.84
CA SER A 39 21.63 9.73 7.39
C SER A 39 21.60 8.51 8.34
N SER A 40 20.85 8.57 9.45
CA SER A 40 20.68 7.44 10.38
C SER A 40 19.36 7.55 11.15
N ASP A 41 18.77 6.42 11.53
CA ASP A 41 17.56 6.36 12.36
C ASP A 41 17.76 6.74 13.83
N LYS A 42 18.99 7.06 14.25
CA LYS A 42 19.31 7.32 15.66
C LYS A 42 18.76 8.65 16.19
N TYR A 43 18.38 9.57 15.31
CA TYR A 43 17.82 10.88 15.66
C TYR A 43 16.47 11.06 14.98
N ILE A 44 15.41 10.77 15.73
CA ILE A 44 14.02 11.00 15.32
C ILE A 44 13.54 12.26 16.05
N GLY A 45 13.08 13.26 15.31
CA GLY A 45 12.53 14.49 15.87
C GLY A 45 11.70 15.27 14.86
N ASP A 46 11.34 16.50 15.19
CA ASP A 46 10.48 17.35 14.35
C ASP A 46 11.09 17.73 12.99
N SER A 47 12.40 17.59 12.82
CA SER A 47 13.09 17.78 11.54
C SER A 47 13.11 16.53 10.66
N THR A 48 12.74 15.36 11.18
CA THR A 48 12.69 14.12 10.39
C THR A 48 11.42 14.12 9.55
N PRO A 49 11.51 14.08 8.20
CA PRO A 49 10.33 14.12 7.35
C PRO A 49 9.56 12.79 7.35
N SER A 50 8.23 12.88 7.36
CA SER A 50 7.31 11.75 7.23
C SER A 50 6.22 12.06 6.23
N LEU A 51 6.01 11.13 5.29
CA LEU A 51 5.13 11.22 4.15
C LEU A 51 3.82 10.48 4.40
N LEU A 52 2.72 11.08 3.97
CA LEU A 52 1.40 10.44 3.94
C LEU A 52 1.06 9.94 2.51
N PRO A 53 0.11 9.00 2.35
CA PRO A 53 -0.35 8.53 1.04
C PRO A 53 -0.85 9.64 0.12
N CYS A 54 -1.41 10.72 0.70
CA CYS A 54 -1.87 11.89 -0.03
C CYS A 54 -0.75 12.79 -0.59
N GLY A 55 0.52 12.51 -0.26
CA GLY A 55 1.68 13.25 -0.76
C GLY A 55 2.20 14.36 0.15
N HIS A 56 1.49 14.70 1.23
CA HIS A 56 1.95 15.72 2.19
C HIS A 56 3.01 15.19 3.14
N VAL A 57 3.99 16.04 3.46
CA VAL A 57 5.11 15.75 4.35
C VAL A 57 5.11 16.66 5.58
N PHE A 58 5.44 16.08 6.73
CA PHE A 58 5.50 16.75 8.03
C PHE A 58 6.72 16.30 8.80
N GLY A 59 7.05 16.98 9.90
CA GLY A 59 7.96 16.44 10.90
C GLY A 59 7.33 15.22 11.58
N GLU A 60 8.11 14.15 11.77
CA GLU A 60 7.67 12.87 12.33
C GLU A 60 6.95 13.08 13.68
N GLN A 61 7.59 13.79 14.61
CA GLN A 61 7.06 13.98 15.96
C GLN A 61 5.80 14.85 15.96
N CYS A 62 5.79 15.96 15.21
CA CYS A 62 4.59 16.76 14.98
C CYS A 62 3.41 15.92 14.42
N LEU A 63 3.68 15.07 13.43
CA LEU A 63 2.65 14.23 12.82
C LEU A 63 2.17 13.14 13.77
N GLN A 64 3.07 12.49 14.51
CA GLN A 64 2.71 11.50 15.52
C GLN A 64 1.79 12.10 16.59
N LEU A 65 2.11 13.30 17.09
CA LEU A 65 1.26 14.02 18.05
C LEU A 65 -0.12 14.33 17.47
N TRP A 66 -0.18 14.83 16.23
CA TRP A 66 -1.44 15.08 15.54
C TRP A 66 -2.31 13.82 15.43
N LEU A 67 -1.68 12.67 15.13
CA LEU A 67 -2.36 11.40 14.93
C LEU A 67 -2.82 10.70 16.22
N GLN A 68 -2.54 11.28 17.40
CA GLN A 68 -3.11 10.80 18.66
C GLN A 68 -4.61 11.10 18.74
N ASP A 69 -5.01 12.28 18.26
CA ASP A 69 -6.40 12.76 18.35
C ASP A 69 -7.12 12.82 16.99
N HIS A 70 -6.39 12.62 15.89
CA HIS A 70 -6.90 12.72 14.54
C HIS A 70 -6.46 11.54 13.67
N ASP A 71 -7.25 11.20 12.66
CA ASP A 71 -6.92 10.16 11.69
C ASP A 71 -6.97 10.72 10.26
N THR A 72 -6.65 12.00 10.10
CA THR A 72 -6.66 12.69 8.81
C THR A 72 -5.39 13.49 8.60
N CYS A 73 -5.03 13.70 7.33
CA CYS A 73 -3.96 14.62 6.96
C CYS A 73 -4.26 16.05 7.49
N PRO A 74 -3.31 16.72 8.16
CA PRO A 74 -3.49 18.09 8.67
C PRO A 74 -3.85 19.11 7.58
N VAL A 75 -3.40 18.87 6.33
CA VAL A 75 -3.55 19.80 5.20
C VAL A 75 -4.80 19.50 4.38
N CYS A 76 -4.90 18.31 3.79
CA CYS A 76 -5.98 17.97 2.86
C CYS A 76 -7.11 17.13 3.46
N ARG A 77 -7.03 16.78 4.75
CA ARG A 77 -8.02 15.96 5.47
C ARG A 77 -8.23 14.55 4.92
N TYR A 78 -7.32 14.06 4.07
CA TYR A 78 -7.32 12.67 3.62
C TYR A 78 -7.34 11.71 4.81
N LYS A 79 -8.25 10.72 4.80
CA LYS A 79 -8.45 9.76 5.89
C LYS A 79 -7.35 8.70 5.90
N LEU A 80 -6.70 8.51 7.04
CA LEU A 80 -5.56 7.60 7.22
C LEU A 80 -6.00 6.28 7.85
N GLN A 81 -6.99 5.62 7.26
CA GLN A 81 -7.50 4.32 7.71
C GLN A 81 -7.80 3.42 6.52
N TYR A 82 -7.55 2.12 6.68
CA TYR A 82 -7.92 1.11 5.68
C TYR A 82 -9.42 0.86 5.68
N GLU A 83 -10.03 0.77 4.50
CA GLU A 83 -11.49 0.69 4.33
C GLU A 83 -12.13 -0.54 5.00
N LEU A 84 -11.51 -1.72 4.87
CA LEU A 84 -12.13 -2.99 5.30
C LEU A 84 -11.70 -3.47 6.69
N CYS A 85 -10.65 -2.91 7.27
CA CYS A 85 -10.21 -3.28 8.63
C CYS A 85 -10.12 -2.12 9.61
N ALA A 86 -10.36 -0.88 9.17
CA ALA A 86 -10.35 0.34 9.99
C ALA A 86 -9.06 0.60 10.81
N HIS A 87 -7.99 -0.15 10.54
CA HIS A 87 -6.67 0.09 11.13
C HIS A 87 -6.06 1.38 10.57
N PRO A 88 -5.21 2.08 11.33
CA PRO A 88 -4.55 3.28 10.86
C PRO A 88 -3.53 2.97 9.76
N ILE A 89 -3.48 3.83 8.74
CA ILE A 89 -2.41 3.85 7.75
C ILE A 89 -1.24 4.60 8.37
N LEU A 90 -0.10 3.94 8.48
CA LEU A 90 1.08 4.53 9.11
C LEU A 90 1.79 5.49 8.14
N PRO A 91 2.26 6.66 8.61
CA PRO A 91 3.13 7.54 7.83
C PRO A 91 4.43 6.82 7.44
N CYS A 92 4.95 7.11 6.26
CA CYS A 92 6.23 6.61 5.80
C CYS A 92 7.32 7.62 6.18
N ARG A 93 8.16 7.27 7.14
CA ARG A 93 9.34 8.06 7.49
C ARG A 93 10.30 8.08 6.30
N LEU A 94 10.79 9.26 5.97
CA LEU A 94 11.74 9.44 4.88
C LEU A 94 13.17 9.58 5.42
N THR A 95 13.97 8.54 5.20
CA THR A 95 15.42 8.54 5.48
C THR A 95 16.20 8.51 4.17
N TYR A 96 17.51 8.75 4.22
CA TYR A 96 18.36 8.62 3.05
C TYR A 96 18.31 7.20 2.43
N TYR A 97 18.18 6.16 3.25
CA TYR A 97 18.19 4.76 2.80
C TYR A 97 16.81 4.25 2.39
N ASP A 98 15.75 4.70 3.07
CA ASP A 98 14.41 4.16 2.88
C ASP A 98 13.64 4.83 1.74
N ILE A 99 14.12 5.98 1.24
CA ILE A 99 13.45 6.74 0.17
C ILE A 99 13.21 5.92 -1.10
N MET A 100 13.98 4.85 -1.31
CA MET A 100 13.84 3.93 -2.45
C MET A 100 12.69 2.92 -2.28
N PHE A 101 12.27 2.67 -1.05
CA PHE A 101 11.19 1.74 -0.71
C PHE A 101 9.86 2.45 -0.44
N VAL A 102 9.84 3.78 -0.56
CA VAL A 102 8.64 4.59 -0.37
C VAL A 102 7.62 4.23 -1.47
N PRO A 103 6.41 3.79 -1.08
CA PRO A 103 5.31 3.59 -2.01
C PRO A 103 5.00 4.86 -2.81
N ARG A 104 4.57 4.71 -4.07
CA ARG A 104 4.06 5.87 -4.82
C ARG A 104 2.92 6.53 -4.04
N THR A 105 2.88 7.85 -3.99
CA THR A 105 1.75 8.56 -3.37
C THR A 105 0.55 8.53 -4.31
N ILE A 106 -0.65 8.77 -3.80
CA ILE A 106 -1.88 8.77 -4.61
C ILE A 106 -1.78 9.76 -5.79
N PRO A 107 -1.30 11.01 -5.62
CA PRO A 107 -1.07 11.91 -6.75
C PRO A 107 -0.07 11.38 -7.79
N ASP A 108 0.88 10.53 -7.40
CA ASP A 108 1.86 9.91 -8.31
C ASP A 108 1.34 8.59 -8.92
N GLY A 109 0.04 8.28 -8.78
CA GLY A 109 -0.58 7.05 -9.27
C GLY A 109 -0.41 5.84 -8.35
N GLY A 110 0.01 6.06 -7.10
CA GLY A 110 0.00 5.03 -6.05
C GLY A 110 -1.41 4.70 -5.56
N THR A 111 -1.50 3.62 -4.78
CA THR A 111 -2.76 3.16 -4.19
C THR A 111 -2.59 2.81 -2.72
N VAL A 112 -3.68 2.93 -1.97
CA VAL A 112 -3.80 2.41 -0.60
C VAL A 112 -4.55 1.10 -0.68
N GLY A 113 -4.06 0.06 -0.01
CA GLY A 113 -4.75 -1.20 0.09
C GLY A 113 -6.13 -1.05 0.75
N THR A 114 -7.04 -1.99 0.52
CA THR A 114 -8.33 -2.01 1.25
C THR A 114 -8.19 -2.55 2.67
N GLN A 115 -7.10 -3.27 2.96
CA GLN A 115 -6.74 -3.83 4.26
C GLN A 115 -5.26 -3.60 4.53
N CYS A 116 -4.89 -3.48 5.81
CA CYS A 116 -3.48 -3.51 6.20
C CYS A 116 -2.85 -4.87 5.89
N ALA A 117 -1.52 -4.92 5.73
CA ALA A 117 -0.82 -6.14 5.37
C ALA A 117 -1.09 -7.35 6.30
N PRO A 118 -1.16 -7.21 7.64
CA PRO A 118 -1.56 -8.31 8.52
C PRO A 118 -2.99 -8.82 8.27
N CYS A 119 -3.98 -7.92 8.19
CA CYS A 119 -5.38 -8.31 7.94
C CYS A 119 -5.57 -8.94 6.57
N LYS A 120 -4.86 -8.43 5.56
CA LYS A 120 -4.86 -9.02 4.22
C LYS A 120 -4.28 -10.43 4.25
N ARG A 121 -3.11 -10.65 4.88
CA ARG A 121 -2.52 -12.00 4.99
C ARG A 121 -3.48 -12.98 5.65
N GLU A 122 -4.18 -12.56 6.70
CA GLU A 122 -5.18 -13.42 7.35
C GLU A 122 -6.38 -13.69 6.44
N THR A 123 -6.87 -12.68 5.71
CA THR A 123 -7.95 -12.84 4.74
C THR A 123 -7.54 -13.81 3.62
N ASP A 124 -6.34 -13.65 3.06
CA ASP A 124 -5.81 -14.52 2.02
C ASP A 124 -5.64 -15.96 2.53
N ARG A 125 -5.17 -16.13 3.77
CA ARG A 125 -5.08 -17.45 4.41
C ARG A 125 -6.45 -18.13 4.51
N ARG A 126 -7.48 -17.38 4.92
CA ARG A 126 -8.86 -17.90 5.02
C ARG A 126 -9.44 -18.22 3.66
N VAL A 127 -9.30 -17.34 2.68
CA VAL A 127 -9.74 -17.62 1.30
C VAL A 127 -9.00 -18.85 0.75
N ALA A 128 -7.70 -18.99 1.03
CA ALA A 128 -6.93 -20.15 0.62
C ALA A 128 -7.50 -21.44 1.22
N ALA A 129 -7.75 -21.46 2.53
CA ALA A 129 -8.23 -22.63 3.26
C ALA A 129 -9.69 -22.98 2.96
N GLU A 130 -10.59 -22.00 2.97
CA GLU A 130 -12.04 -22.20 2.94
C GLU A 130 -12.60 -22.29 1.50
N LEU A 131 -11.93 -21.66 0.53
CA LEU A 131 -12.42 -21.58 -0.85
C LEU A 131 -11.45 -22.24 -1.83
N TRP A 132 -10.18 -21.83 -1.83
CA TRP A 132 -9.25 -22.23 -2.88
C TRP A 132 -8.88 -23.71 -2.85
N PHE A 133 -8.32 -24.21 -1.75
CA PHE A 133 -7.90 -25.62 -1.67
C PHE A 133 -9.06 -26.58 -1.94
N PRO A 134 -10.28 -26.37 -1.40
CA PRO A 134 -11.44 -27.21 -1.73
C PRO A 134 -11.82 -27.20 -3.21
N LEU A 135 -11.79 -26.02 -3.87
CA LEU A 135 -12.12 -25.91 -5.29
C LEU A 135 -11.05 -26.55 -6.18
N ALA A 136 -9.77 -26.32 -5.86
CA ALA A 136 -8.65 -26.90 -6.58
C ALA A 136 -8.66 -28.43 -6.48
N GLU A 137 -8.94 -28.97 -5.29
CA GLU A 137 -9.08 -30.41 -5.08
C GLU A 137 -10.22 -30.99 -5.92
N ARG A 138 -11.42 -30.38 -5.89
CA ARG A 138 -12.56 -30.82 -6.71
C ARG A 138 -12.24 -30.82 -8.20
N TYR A 139 -11.60 -29.76 -8.69
CA TYR A 139 -11.16 -29.67 -10.08
C TYR A 139 -10.16 -30.78 -10.42
N TYR A 140 -9.16 -31.00 -9.57
CA TYR A 140 -8.12 -32.01 -9.81
C TYR A 140 -8.70 -33.42 -9.82
N GLN A 141 -9.58 -33.75 -8.86
CA GLN A 141 -10.27 -35.04 -8.82
C GLN A 141 -11.16 -35.25 -10.06
N HIS A 142 -11.89 -34.23 -10.50
CA HIS A 142 -12.69 -34.31 -11.72
C HIS A 142 -11.83 -34.52 -12.97
N LYS A 143 -10.71 -33.79 -13.08
CA LYS A 143 -9.75 -33.94 -14.18
C LYS A 143 -9.22 -35.38 -14.23
N LEU A 144 -8.74 -35.92 -13.10
CA LEU A 144 -8.24 -37.29 -13.03
C LEU A 144 -9.33 -38.32 -13.38
N ALA A 145 -10.58 -38.10 -12.97
CA ALA A 145 -11.70 -38.98 -13.33
C ALA A 145 -11.97 -38.99 -14.83
N CYS A 146 -11.88 -37.83 -15.51
CA CYS A 146 -12.01 -37.73 -16.96
C CYS A 146 -10.84 -38.42 -17.68
N GLU A 147 -9.61 -38.28 -17.17
CA GLU A 147 -8.42 -38.95 -17.73
C GLU A 147 -8.54 -40.48 -17.65
N ARG A 148 -8.98 -41.02 -16.51
CA ARG A 148 -9.13 -42.47 -16.33
C ARG A 148 -10.15 -43.11 -17.27
N ARG A 149 -11.24 -42.40 -17.61
CA ARG A 149 -12.30 -42.93 -18.50
C ARG A 149 -12.03 -42.69 -19.99
N GLY A 150 -10.95 -41.99 -20.33
CA GLY A 150 -10.73 -41.43 -21.66
C GLY A 150 -11.49 -40.10 -21.83
N ILE A 151 -10.74 -39.01 -21.99
CA ILE A 151 -11.30 -37.65 -22.10
C ILE A 151 -12.09 -37.51 -23.41
N SER A 152 -13.39 -37.22 -23.29
CA SER A 152 -14.20 -36.80 -24.43
C SER A 152 -13.97 -35.32 -24.78
N PRO A 153 -14.37 -34.86 -25.98
CA PRO A 153 -14.30 -33.43 -26.34
C PRO A 153 -15.06 -32.51 -25.36
N ALA A 154 -16.21 -32.97 -24.85
CA ALA A 154 -17.00 -32.23 -23.87
C ALA A 154 -16.30 -32.16 -22.50
N ASP A 155 -15.70 -33.26 -22.05
CA ASP A 155 -14.92 -33.30 -20.81
C ASP A 155 -13.73 -32.34 -20.89
N ASN A 156 -13.01 -32.37 -22.02
CA ASN A 156 -11.87 -31.49 -22.24
C ASN A 156 -12.28 -30.01 -22.17
N TYR A 157 -13.38 -29.65 -22.82
CA TYR A 157 -13.91 -28.29 -22.77
C TYR A 157 -14.23 -27.85 -21.34
N LEU A 158 -14.90 -28.69 -20.55
CA LEU A 158 -15.24 -28.38 -19.16
C LEU A 158 -14.00 -28.24 -18.27
N VAL A 159 -13.03 -29.14 -18.40
CA VAL A 159 -11.77 -29.08 -17.64
C VAL A 159 -10.99 -27.82 -17.97
N VAL A 160 -10.84 -27.47 -19.25
CA VAL A 160 -10.15 -26.24 -19.68
C VAL A 160 -10.88 -25.00 -19.15
N ARG A 161 -12.21 -24.96 -19.24
CA ARG A 161 -13.01 -23.84 -18.73
C ARG A 161 -12.89 -23.70 -17.22
N ALA A 162 -12.96 -24.81 -16.47
CA ALA A 162 -12.81 -24.81 -15.02
C ALA A 162 -11.41 -24.34 -14.60
N LYS A 163 -10.36 -24.80 -15.29
CA LYS A 163 -8.98 -24.34 -15.08
C LYS A 163 -8.87 -22.82 -15.25
N ALA A 164 -9.37 -22.30 -16.37
CA ALA A 164 -9.33 -20.86 -16.65
C ALA A 164 -10.10 -20.04 -15.61
N ALA A 165 -11.23 -20.57 -15.12
CA ALA A 165 -11.98 -19.93 -14.03
C ALA A 165 -11.19 -19.89 -12.72
N LEU A 166 -10.52 -21.00 -12.36
CA LEU A 166 -9.65 -21.06 -11.17
C LEU A 166 -8.48 -20.09 -11.28
N GLU A 167 -7.77 -20.06 -12.42
CA GLU A 167 -6.66 -19.13 -12.66
C GLU A 167 -7.12 -17.67 -12.58
N LYS A 168 -8.29 -17.34 -13.14
CA LYS A 168 -8.87 -16.00 -13.05
C LYS A 168 -9.21 -15.60 -11.61
N MET A 169 -9.67 -16.55 -10.78
CA MET A 169 -9.89 -16.29 -9.36
C MET A 169 -8.57 -16.08 -8.61
N MET A 170 -7.53 -16.87 -8.91
CA MET A 170 -6.20 -16.72 -8.32
C MET A 170 -5.59 -15.35 -8.60
N ALA A 171 -5.70 -14.86 -9.85
CA ALA A 171 -5.17 -13.55 -10.22
C ALA A 171 -5.78 -12.40 -9.40
N LYS A 172 -7.03 -12.54 -8.93
CA LYS A 172 -7.69 -11.56 -8.05
C LYS A 172 -7.25 -11.64 -6.59
N LEU A 173 -6.71 -12.78 -6.18
CA LEU A 173 -6.26 -13.06 -4.82
C LEU A 173 -4.74 -12.89 -4.67
N ALA A 174 -4.04 -12.58 -5.77
CA ALA A 174 -2.62 -12.28 -5.72
C ALA A 174 -2.36 -11.17 -4.70
N PRO A 175 -1.28 -11.27 -3.91
CA PRO A 175 -0.89 -10.19 -3.02
C PRO A 175 -0.68 -8.91 -3.85
N PRO A 176 -1.03 -7.74 -3.31
CA PRO A 176 -0.75 -6.48 -3.96
C PRO A 176 0.75 -6.35 -4.16
N ASP A 177 1.10 -5.51 -5.12
CA ASP A 177 2.45 -4.99 -5.25
C ASP A 177 2.93 -4.49 -3.87
N ASP A 178 4.17 -4.83 -3.49
CA ASP A 178 4.82 -4.38 -2.25
C ASP A 178 4.95 -2.84 -2.19
N GLN A 179 4.55 -2.15 -3.26
CA GLN A 179 4.50 -0.69 -3.39
C GLN A 179 3.15 -0.05 -3.04
N GLN A 180 2.23 -0.73 -2.33
CA GLN A 180 1.00 -0.12 -1.79
C GLN A 180 1.20 0.42 -0.37
N TRP A 181 0.46 1.47 -0.02
CA TRP A 181 0.28 1.93 1.36
C TRP A 181 -0.72 1.03 2.10
#